data_AF-A0A8B9V0I7-F1
#
_entry.id   AF-A0A8B9V0I7-F1
#
_cell.length_a   1.000
_cell.length_b   1.000
_cell.length_c   1.000
_cell.angle_alpha   90.00
_cell.angle_beta   90.00
_cell.angle_gamma   90.00
#
_symmetry.space_group_name_H-M   'P 1'
#
loop_
_entity.id
_entity.type
_entity.pdbx_description
1 polymer ?
#
loop_
_entity_poly.entity_id
_entity_poly.type
_entity_poly.pdbx_seq_one_letter_code
_entity_poly.pdbx_strand_id
1 'polypeptide(L)'
;MSVSAMFVALQGVLTADQDVREEIRKVVQALEQTAREILTLLQGVHQGGGFQHIPKKCQKAREHFGTVRTQMESLKTKFPADQYYRCAAHTARHGRERCLGVFGTIALEE
;
A
#
# COMPACT_ATOMS: atom_id res chain seq x y z
N MET A 1 14.28 1.14 38.43
CA MET A 1 13.96 2.17 37.42
C MET A 1 13.10 3.23 38.08
N SER A 2 13.42 4.52 37.93
CA SER A 2 12.53 5.62 38.35
C SER A 2 11.29 5.65 37.46
N VAL A 3 10.14 6.04 38.01
CA VAL A 3 8.89 6.25 37.24
C VAL A 3 9.14 7.17 36.04
N SER A 4 9.92 8.24 36.22
CA SER A 4 10.29 9.15 35.13
C SER A 4 11.08 8.45 34.02
N ALA A 5 12.04 7.58 34.38
CA ALA A 5 12.80 6.79 33.41
C ALA A 5 11.91 5.81 32.62
N MET A 6 10.86 5.27 33.25
CA MET A 6 9.90 4.39 32.57
C MET A 6 9.07 5.17 31.53
N PHE A 7 8.60 6.38 31.85
CA PHE A 7 7.88 7.23 30.91
C PHE A 7 8.74 7.70 29.74
N VAL A 8 10.01 8.03 29.98
CA VAL A 8 10.95 8.39 28.91
C VAL A 8 11.18 7.21 27.96
N ALA A 9 11.35 5.99 28.49
CA ALA A 9 11.49 4.80 27.66
C ALA A 9 10.22 4.50 26.85
N LEU A 10 9.04 4.61 27.46
CA LEU A 10 7.74 4.46 26.79
C LEU A 10 7.56 5.48 25.66
N GLN A 11 7.91 6.74 25.91
CA GLN A 11 7.83 7.80 24.90
C GLN A 11 8.72 7.49 23.70
N GLY A 12 9.93 6.99 23.92
CA GLY A 12 10.85 6.59 22.84
C GLY A 12 10.27 5.48 21.96
N VAL A 13 9.65 4.47 22.57
CA VAL A 13 8.97 3.39 21.82
C VAL A 13 7.78 3.93 21.02
N LEU A 14 6.94 4.78 21.62
CA LEU A 14 5.78 5.36 20.94
C LEU A 14 6.16 6.26 19.77
N THR A 15 7.23 7.04 19.90
CA THR A 15 7.75 7.88 18.81
C THR A 15 8.25 7.01 17.66
N ALA A 16 9.02 5.95 17.93
CA ALA A 16 9.49 5.02 16.90
C ALA A 16 8.31 4.32 16.18
N ASP A 17 7.29 3.88 16.93
CA ASP A 17 6.07 3.30 16.37
C ASP A 17 5.33 4.31 15.46
N GLN A 18 5.29 5.58 15.84
CA GLN A 18 4.65 6.64 15.06
C GLN A 18 5.40 6.91 13.75
N ASP A 19 6.73 6.94 13.77
CA ASP A 19 7.56 7.15 12.57
C ASP A 19 7.35 6.01 11.56
N VAL A 20 7.33 4.76 12.04
CA VAL A 20 7.03 3.58 11.20
C VAL A 20 5.64 3.67 10.57
N ARG A 21 4.62 4.11 11.33
CA ARG A 21 3.26 4.30 10.81
C ARG A 21 3.20 5.35 9.71
N GLU A 22 3.94 6.44 9.85
CA GLU A 22 3.95 7.52 8.85
C GLU A 22 4.64 7.07 7.55
N GLU A 23 5.72 6.31 7.65
CA GLU A 23 6.39 5.72 6.48
C GLU A 23 5.48 4.74 5.73
N ILE A 24 4.75 3.89 6.47
CA ILE A 24 3.73 3.00 5.88
C ILE A 24 2.65 3.82 5.18
N ARG A 25 2.18 4.90 5.81
CA ARG A 25 1.13 5.77 5.25
C ARG A 25 1.55 6.34 3.89
N LYS A 26 2.79 6.82 3.76
CA LYS A 26 3.33 7.35 2.50
C LYS A 26 3.34 6.31 1.38
N VAL A 27 3.83 5.09 1.67
CA VAL A 27 3.88 4.00 0.68
C VAL A 27 2.47 3.58 0.25
N VAL A 28 1.54 3.46 1.21
CA VAL A 28 0.15 3.12 0.92
C VAL A 28 -0.54 4.20 0.07
N GLN A 29 -0.29 5.48 0.34
CA GLN A 29 -0.83 6.57 -0.48
C GLN A 29 -0.32 6.52 -1.93
N ALA A 30 0.96 6.21 -2.13
CA ALA A 30 1.53 6.03 -3.46
C ALA A 30 0.88 4.83 -4.18
N LEU A 31 0.66 3.73 -3.47
CA LEU A 31 0.02 2.54 -4.01
C LEU A 31 -1.44 2.78 -4.40
N GLU A 32 -2.19 3.50 -3.56
CA GLU A 32 -3.55 3.91 -3.89
C GLU A 32 -3.60 4.82 -5.11
N GLN A 33 -2.61 5.70 -5.28
CA GLN A 33 -2.52 6.58 -6.43
C GLN A 33 -2.30 5.79 -7.73
N THR A 34 -1.34 4.86 -7.73
CA THR A 34 -1.09 3.99 -8.87
C THR A 34 -2.31 3.10 -9.17
N ALA A 35 -3.02 2.62 -8.15
CA ALA A 35 -4.27 1.88 -8.34
C ALA A 35 -5.38 2.73 -8.99
N ARG A 36 -5.52 4.01 -8.61
CA ARG A 36 -6.48 4.94 -9.24
C ARG A 36 -6.13 5.22 -10.70
N GLU A 37 -4.85 5.30 -11.04
CA GLU A 37 -4.36 5.48 -12.41
C GLU A 37 -4.70 4.26 -13.27
N ILE A 38 -4.45 3.05 -12.76
CA ILE A 38 -4.82 1.79 -13.43
C ILE A 38 -6.33 1.74 -13.66
N LEU A 39 -7.12 2.03 -12.62
CA LEU A 39 -8.58 2.04 -12.73
C LEU A 39 -9.06 3.01 -13.80
N THR A 40 -8.53 4.24 -13.81
CA THR A 40 -8.89 5.27 -14.81
C THR A 40 -8.53 4.82 -16.23
N LEU A 41 -7.35 4.22 -16.40
CA LEU A 41 -6.88 3.72 -17.69
C LEU A 41 -7.80 2.64 -18.25
N LEU A 42 -8.16 1.67 -17.39
CA LEU A 42 -9.03 0.54 -17.72
C LEU A 42 -10.48 0.98 -17.93
N GLN A 43 -11.00 1.90 -17.12
CA GLN A 43 -12.35 2.46 -17.32
C GLN A 43 -12.49 3.20 -18.65
N GLY A 44 -11.39 3.68 -19.22
CA GLY A 44 -11.38 4.26 -20.56
C GLY A 44 -11.78 3.28 -21.69
N VAL A 45 -11.95 1.98 -21.42
CA VAL A 45 -12.56 1.05 -22.40
C VAL A 45 -14.06 1.28 -22.59
N HIS A 46 -14.73 1.90 -21.61
CA HIS A 46 -16.16 2.23 -21.68
C HIS A 46 -16.45 3.48 -22.52
N GLN A 47 -15.41 4.23 -22.92
CA GLN A 47 -15.56 5.39 -23.79
C GLN A 47 -15.62 4.98 -25.27
N GLY A 48 -16.22 5.82 -26.13
CA GLY A 48 -16.36 5.55 -27.56
C GLY A 48 -15.01 5.26 -28.24
N GLY A 49 -14.93 4.16 -29.01
CA GLY A 49 -13.67 3.69 -29.62
C GLY A 49 -12.73 2.94 -28.64
N GLY A 50 -13.06 2.87 -27.36
CA GLY A 50 -12.25 2.21 -26.32
C GLY A 50 -11.98 0.73 -26.59
N PHE A 51 -12.90 0.04 -27.27
CA PHE A 51 -12.80 -1.39 -27.59
C PHE A 51 -11.63 -1.69 -28.56
N GLN A 52 -11.35 -0.80 -29.51
CA GLN A 52 -10.23 -0.94 -30.45
C GLN A 52 -8.87 -0.71 -29.77
N HIS A 53 -8.87 -0.08 -28.59
CA HIS A 53 -7.67 0.27 -27.83
C HIS A 53 -7.43 -0.62 -26.61
N ILE A 54 -8.24 -1.67 -26.41
CA ILE A 54 -8.11 -2.60 -25.28
C ILE A 54 -6.68 -3.16 -25.16
N PRO A 55 -6.04 -3.72 -26.21
CA PRO A 55 -4.71 -4.30 -26.07
C PRO A 55 -3.66 -3.27 -25.59
N LYS A 56 -3.72 -2.04 -26.12
CA LYS A 56 -2.82 -0.95 -25.72
C LYS A 56 -3.07 -0.49 -24.28
N LYS A 57 -4.33 -0.39 -23.86
CA LYS A 57 -4.70 -0.05 -22.47
C LYS A 57 -4.27 -1.13 -21.49
N CYS A 58 -4.43 -2.40 -21.83
CA CYS A 58 -3.97 -3.53 -21.01
C CYS A 58 -2.45 -3.57 -20.90
N GLN A 59 -1.71 -3.29 -21.98
CA GLN A 59 -0.25 -3.21 -21.94
C GLN A 59 0.22 -2.11 -20.98
N LYS A 60 -0.34 -0.90 -21.11
CA LYS A 60 -0.01 0.21 -20.22
C LYS A 60 -0.41 -0.07 -18.76
N ALA A 61 -1.52 -0.78 -18.52
CA ALA A 61 -1.89 -1.23 -17.18
C ALA A 61 -0.82 -2.18 -16.58
N ARG A 62 -0.25 -3.09 -17.38
CA ARG A 62 0.83 -4.00 -16.94
C ARG A 62 2.10 -3.25 -16.53
N GLU A 63 2.43 -2.15 -17.20
CA GLU A 63 3.55 -1.28 -16.80
C GLU A 63 3.29 -0.68 -15.40
N HIS A 64 2.08 -0.18 -15.15
CA HIS A 64 1.70 0.31 -13.83
C HIS A 64 1.71 -0.80 -12.76
N PHE A 65 1.35 -2.04 -13.08
CA PHE A 65 1.49 -3.17 -12.16
C PHE A 65 2.96 -3.45 -11.78
N GLY A 66 3.91 -3.16 -12.67
CA GLY A 66 5.34 -3.20 -12.34
C GLY A 66 5.68 -2.23 -11.20
N THR A 67 5.18 -1.00 -11.28
CA THR A 67 5.33 0.00 -10.21
C THR A 67 4.68 -0.44 -8.90
N VAL A 68 3.50 -1.05 -8.96
CA VAL A 68 2.81 -1.58 -7.76
C VAL A 68 3.64 -2.67 -7.09
N ARG A 69 4.32 -3.53 -7.85
CA ARG A 69 5.23 -4.56 -7.30
C ARG A 69 6.37 -3.92 -6.51
N THR A 70 7.04 -2.92 -7.08
CA THR A 70 8.12 -2.20 -6.38
C THR A 70 7.61 -1.48 -5.12
N GLN A 71 6.41 -0.90 -5.17
CA GLN A 71 5.78 -0.27 -4.00
C GLN A 71 5.43 -1.30 -2.91
N MET A 72 4.98 -2.50 -3.29
CA MET A 72 4.72 -3.61 -2.36
C MET A 72 6.01 -4.16 -1.73
N GLU A 73 7.08 -4.32 -2.50
CA GLU A 73 8.41 -4.70 -1.98
C GLU A 73 8.92 -3.65 -0.99
N SER A 74 8.81 -2.36 -1.33
CA SER A 74 9.15 -1.27 -0.42
C SER A 74 8.34 -1.34 0.88
N LEU A 75 7.03 -1.61 0.78
CA LEU A 75 6.16 -1.75 1.93
C LEU A 75 6.57 -2.92 2.85
N LYS A 76 6.93 -4.08 2.28
CA LYS A 76 7.42 -5.25 3.03
C LYS A 76 8.63 -4.91 3.91
N THR A 77 9.49 -3.99 3.49
CA THR A 77 10.69 -3.60 4.27
C THR A 77 10.40 -2.64 5.44
N LYS A 78 9.19 -2.07 5.52
CA LYS A 78 8.84 -1.05 6.52
C LYS A 78 8.29 -1.62 7.83
N PHE A 79 7.92 -2.89 7.87
CA PHE A 79 7.48 -3.55 9.11
C PHE A 79 8.23 -4.85 9.36
N PRO A 80 8.56 -5.16 10.63
CA PRO A 80 9.05 -6.49 10.98
C PRO A 80 7.94 -7.53 10.75
N ALA A 81 8.33 -8.73 10.30
CA ALA A 81 7.43 -9.77 9.80
C ALA A 81 6.37 -10.24 10.81
N ASP A 82 6.59 -10.01 12.11
CA ASP A 82 5.69 -10.33 13.22
C ASP A 82 4.58 -9.28 13.46
N GLN A 83 4.63 -8.13 12.78
CA GLN A 83 3.71 -7.00 13.01
C GLN A 83 2.74 -6.71 11.86
N TYR A 84 2.69 -7.58 10.83
CA TYR A 84 1.79 -7.41 9.68
C TYR A 84 0.33 -7.16 10.12
N TYR A 85 -0.19 -7.98 11.04
CA TYR A 85 -1.57 -7.83 11.53
C TYR A 85 -1.80 -6.57 12.40
N ARG A 86 -0.76 -6.04 13.06
CA ARG A 86 -0.84 -4.77 13.81
C ARG A 86 -0.98 -3.57 12.88
N CYS A 87 -0.29 -3.60 11.75
CA CYS A 87 -0.33 -2.55 10.73
C CYS A 87 -1.51 -2.72 9.75
N ALA A 88 -2.02 -3.95 9.59
CA ALA A 88 -3.16 -4.26 8.72
C ALA A 88 -4.44 -3.48 9.08
N ALA A 89 -4.66 -3.20 10.37
CA ALA A 89 -5.81 -2.38 10.79
C ALA A 89 -5.74 -0.93 10.25
N HIS A 90 -4.52 -0.40 10.04
CA HIS A 90 -4.32 0.96 9.52
C HIS A 90 -4.51 1.04 8.01
N THR A 91 -4.09 0.00 7.27
CA THR A 91 -4.30 -0.13 5.82
C THR A 91 -5.75 -0.50 5.47
N ALA A 92 -6.47 -1.18 6.37
CA ALA A 92 -7.88 -1.54 6.19
C ALA A 92 -8.85 -0.35 6.20
N ARG A 93 -8.54 0.76 6.89
CA ARG A 93 -9.45 1.92 6.97
C ARG A 93 -9.29 2.92 5.81
N HIS A 94 -8.12 2.97 5.16
CA HIS A 94 -7.90 3.80 3.96
C HIS A 94 -8.11 3.00 2.65
N GLY A 95 -7.98 1.67 2.71
CA GLY A 95 -8.42 0.78 1.66
C GLY A 95 -9.94 0.79 1.53
N ARG A 96 -10.47 1.49 0.53
CA ARG A 96 -11.75 1.11 -0.09
C ARG A 96 -11.62 -0.32 -0.63
N GLU A 97 -11.83 -1.28 0.26
CA GLU A 97 -12.24 -2.70 0.22
C GLU A 97 -11.85 -3.65 -0.93
N ARG A 98 -11.25 -3.22 -2.03
CA ARG A 98 -10.98 -4.12 -3.17
C ARG A 98 -9.55 -4.12 -3.71
N CYS A 99 -8.80 -3.03 -3.61
CA CYS A 99 -7.43 -3.01 -4.13
C CYS A 99 -6.42 -3.61 -3.15
N LEU A 100 -6.40 -3.16 -1.89
CA LEU A 100 -5.42 -3.64 -0.90
C LEU A 100 -5.62 -5.09 -0.46
N GLY A 101 -6.86 -5.61 -0.47
CA GLY A 101 -7.11 -7.02 -0.16
C GLY A 101 -6.47 -7.97 -1.17
N VAL A 102 -6.58 -7.64 -2.46
CA VAL A 102 -5.96 -8.43 -3.56
C VAL A 102 -4.44 -8.26 -3.59
N PHE A 103 -3.91 -7.06 -3.34
CA PHE A 103 -2.46 -6.86 -3.29
C PHE A 103 -1.80 -7.42 -2.02
N GLY A 104 -2.51 -7.42 -0.88
CA GLY A 104 -2.05 -8.00 0.37
C GLY A 104 -2.03 -9.53 0.36
N THR A 105 -2.97 -10.20 -0.32
CA THR A 105 -2.90 -11.65 -0.54
C THR A 105 -1.74 -12.02 -1.47
N ILE A 106 -1.50 -11.25 -2.53
CA ILE A 106 -0.35 -11.46 -3.43
C ILE A 106 0.99 -11.24 -2.69
N ALA A 107 1.06 -10.29 -1.75
CA ALA A 107 2.26 -10.05 -0.96
C ALA A 107 2.52 -11.11 0.14
N LEU A 108 1.50 -11.87 0.55
CA LEU A 108 1.63 -12.95 1.53
C LEU A 108 1.81 -14.34 0.89
N GLU A 109 1.49 -14.49 -0.39
CA GLU A 109 1.64 -15.74 -1.15
C GLU A 109 3.00 -15.87 -1.88
N GLU A 110 3.88 -14.86 -1.78
CA GLU A 110 5.32 -14.91 -2.15
C GLU A 110 6.24 -14.48 -1.00
#